data_AF-A0A1S9F1D6-F1
#
_entry.id   AF-A0A1S9F1D6-F1
#
_cell.length_a   1.000
_cell.length_b   1.000
_cell.length_c   1.000
_cell.angle_alpha   90.00
_cell.angle_beta   90.00
_cell.angle_gamma   90.00
#
_symmetry.space_group_name_H-M   'P 1'
#
loop_
_entity.id
_entity.type
_entity.pdbx_description
1 polymer ?
#
loop_
_entity_poly.entity_id
_entity_poly.type
_entity_poly.pdbx_seq_one_letter_code
_entity_poly.pdbx_strand_id
1 'polypeptide(L)'
;MTVTTRIRRQGGAAVMTIPPALLKMLGLEIGEQLTLEVDNGALVASPVRQEKKRFTLAELLEGADEVAALNASAREWDEAPPVGKEAL
;
A
#
# COMPACT_ATOMS: atom_id res chain seq x y z
N MET A 1 -26.16 0.16 -11.25
CA MET A 1 -26.81 1.05 -10.27
C MET A 1 -26.41 2.47 -10.63
N THR A 2 -27.38 3.37 -10.79
CA THR A 2 -27.11 4.78 -11.12
C THR A 2 -27.45 5.62 -9.89
N VAL A 3 -26.53 6.47 -9.46
CA VAL A 3 -26.73 7.37 -8.30
C VAL A 3 -26.42 8.80 -8.73
N THR A 4 -27.34 9.72 -8.44
CA THR A 4 -27.15 11.15 -8.69
C THR A 4 -26.65 11.83 -7.43
N THR A 5 -25.58 12.62 -7.53
CA THR A 5 -25.01 13.35 -6.40
C THR A 5 -24.83 14.81 -6.79
N ARG A 6 -24.77 15.70 -5.80
CA ARG A 6 -24.46 17.12 -6.03
C ARG A 6 -22.99 17.40 -5.74
N ILE A 7 -22.43 18.34 -6.49
CA ILE A 7 -21.13 18.93 -6.19
C ILE A 7 -21.33 20.01 -5.12
N ARG A 8 -20.51 20.01 -4.08
CA ARG A 8 -20.48 21.04 -3.02
C ARG A 8 -19.09 21.63 -2.89
N ARG A 9 -18.97 22.76 -2.20
CA ARG A 9 -17.68 23.38 -1.88
C ARG A 9 -17.17 22.85 -0.54
N GLN A 10 -15.89 22.50 -0.48
CA GLN A 10 -15.17 22.17 0.75
C GLN A 10 -13.82 22.89 0.71
N GLY A 11 -13.69 23.96 1.50
CA GLY A 11 -12.56 24.88 1.41
C GLY A 11 -12.43 25.49 0.00
N GLY A 12 -11.23 25.38 -0.59
CA GLY A 12 -10.95 25.83 -1.95
C GLY A 12 -11.42 24.88 -3.07
N ALA A 13 -11.87 23.67 -2.73
CA ALA A 13 -12.17 22.62 -3.72
C ALA A 13 -13.66 22.35 -3.89
N ALA A 14 -14.02 21.84 -5.07
CA ALA A 14 -15.33 21.25 -5.34
C ALA A 14 -15.26 19.74 -5.08
N VAL A 15 -16.23 19.20 -4.34
CA VAL A 15 -16.27 17.78 -3.96
C VAL A 15 -17.65 17.19 -4.23
N MET A 16 -17.68 15.90 -4.59
CA MET A 16 -18.92 15.12 -4.71
C MET A 16 -18.86 13.91 -3.77
N THR A 17 -20.01 13.46 -3.30
CA THR A 17 -20.08 12.27 -2.43
C THR A 17 -20.04 11.01 -3.27
N ILE A 18 -19.14 10.08 -2.97
CA ILE A 18 -19.14 8.73 -3.58
C ILE A 18 -19.86 7.77 -2.61
N PRO A 19 -20.99 7.16 -3.00
CA PRO A 19 -21.66 6.15 -2.19
C PRO A 19 -20.74 4.98 -1.82
N PRO A 20 -20.77 4.47 -0.57
CA PRO A 20 -19.90 3.37 -0.13
C PRO A 20 -20.04 2.10 -0.97
N ALA A 21 -21.23 1.84 -1.53
CA ALA A 21 -21.47 0.70 -2.42
C ALA A 21 -20.61 0.77 -3.70
N LEU A 22 -20.38 1.97 -4.27
CA LEU A 22 -19.54 2.14 -5.44
C LEU A 22 -18.06 1.91 -5.12
N LEU A 23 -17.58 2.39 -3.96
CA LEU A 23 -16.22 2.12 -3.50
C LEU A 23 -15.97 0.61 -3.35
N LYS A 24 -16.92 -0.11 -2.72
CA LYS A 24 -16.84 -1.58 -2.59
C LYS A 24 -16.81 -2.30 -3.93
N MET A 25 -17.61 -1.86 -4.90
CA MET A 25 -17.61 -2.46 -6.25
C MET A 25 -16.30 -2.23 -6.99
N LEU A 26 -15.62 -1.10 -6.74
CA LEU A 26 -14.31 -0.80 -7.30
C LEU A 26 -13.16 -1.43 -6.50
N GLY A 27 -13.44 -2.03 -5.34
CA GLY A 27 -12.43 -2.58 -4.44
C GLY A 27 -11.54 -1.52 -3.80
N LEU A 28 -12.09 -0.31 -3.56
CA LEU A 28 -11.35 0.82 -3.03
C LEU A 28 -11.70 1.15 -1.59
N GLU A 29 -10.73 1.72 -0.88
CA GLU A 29 -10.87 2.24 0.48
C GLU A 29 -10.70 3.77 0.55
N ILE A 30 -11.12 4.36 1.68
CA ILE A 30 -10.92 5.80 1.92
C ILE A 30 -9.43 6.08 2.02
N GLY A 31 -8.94 7.04 1.22
CA GLY A 31 -7.52 7.41 1.16
C GLY A 31 -6.78 6.85 -0.05
N GLU A 32 -7.38 5.92 -0.79
CA GLU A 32 -6.81 5.46 -2.06
C GLU A 32 -6.94 6.52 -3.17
N GLN A 33 -6.04 6.44 -4.15
CA GLN A 33 -5.91 7.43 -5.21
C GLN A 33 -6.73 7.05 -6.45
N LEU A 34 -7.33 8.07 -7.07
CA LEU A 34 -8.02 7.97 -8.36
C LEU A 34 -7.37 8.92 -9.36
N THR A 35 -7.21 8.48 -10.59
CA THR A 35 -6.96 9.34 -11.74
C THR A 35 -8.28 9.91 -12.23
N LEU A 36 -8.33 11.22 -12.48
CA LEU A 36 -9.50 11.92 -12.99
C LEU A 36 -9.21 12.45 -14.40
N GLU A 37 -10.04 12.07 -15.36
CA GLU A 37 -9.92 12.49 -16.76
C GLU A 37 -11.28 12.95 -17.30
N VAL A 38 -11.26 13.80 -18.32
CA VAL A 38 -12.46 14.15 -19.07
C VAL A 38 -12.41 13.41 -20.39
N ASP A 39 -13.30 12.44 -20.56
CA ASP A 39 -13.45 11.67 -21.80
C ASP A 39 -14.86 11.89 -22.35
N ASN A 40 -14.98 12.38 -23.58
CA ASN A 40 -16.25 12.62 -24.27
C ASN A 40 -17.28 13.42 -23.44
N GLY A 41 -16.82 14.42 -22.69
CA GLY A 41 -17.66 15.26 -21.83
C GLY A 41 -18.10 14.59 -20.52
N ALA A 42 -17.64 13.37 -20.25
CA ALA A 42 -17.84 12.67 -18.98
C ALA A 42 -16.57 12.78 -18.12
N LEU A 43 -16.77 12.97 -16.81
CA LEU A 43 -15.70 12.81 -15.82
C LEU A 43 -15.51 11.31 -15.57
N VAL A 44 -14.36 10.78 -15.97
CA VAL A 44 -13.96 9.39 -15.73
C VAL A 44 -12.99 9.37 -14.55
N ALA A 45 -13.34 8.59 -13.52
CA ALA A 45 -12.48 8.35 -12.38
C ALA A 45 -12.04 6.88 -12.37
N SER A 46 -10.74 6.62 -12.40
CA SER A 46 -10.17 5.27 -12.43
C SER A 46 -9.19 5.06 -11.28
N PRO A 47 -9.14 3.87 -10.66
CA PRO A 47 -8.17 3.57 -9.61
C PRO A 47 -6.73 3.75 -10.08
N VAL A 48 -5.91 4.44 -9.30
CA VAL A 48 -4.46 4.41 -9.47
C VAL A 48 -3.97 3.05 -8.99
N ARG A 49 -3.85 2.11 -9.93
CA ARG A 49 -3.17 0.84 -9.65
C ARG A 49 -1.69 1.12 -9.65
N GLN A 50 -1.11 1.26 -8.46
CA GLN A 50 0.33 1.10 -8.35
C GLN A 50 0.65 -0.29 -8.90
N GLU A 51 1.55 -0.36 -9.87
CA GLU A 51 2.18 -1.63 -10.22
C GLU A 51 2.88 -2.10 -8.96
N LYS A 52 2.23 -2.97 -8.18
CA LYS A 52 2.89 -3.67 -7.10
C LYS A 52 4.03 -4.41 -7.77
N LYS A 53 5.26 -3.95 -7.56
CA LYS A 53 6.45 -4.66 -8.03
C LYS A 53 6.32 -6.09 -7.52
N ARG A 54 6.12 -7.02 -8.45
CA ARG A 54 6.06 -8.44 -8.13
C ARG A 54 7.51 -8.88 -8.13
N PHE A 55 8.09 -8.96 -6.95
CA PHE A 55 9.41 -9.54 -6.82
C PHE A 55 9.30 -11.06 -6.95
N THR A 56 10.22 -11.63 -7.72
CA THR A 56 10.51 -13.05 -7.72
C THR A 56 11.24 -13.42 -6.43
N LEU A 57 11.22 -14.70 -6.05
CA LEU A 57 11.99 -15.18 -4.90
C LEU A 57 13.49 -14.86 -5.06
N ALA A 58 14.02 -14.94 -6.27
CA ALA A 58 15.42 -14.62 -6.55
C ALA A 58 15.76 -13.15 -6.26
N GLU A 59 14.90 -12.21 -6.67
CA GLU A 59 15.11 -10.77 -6.40
C GLU A 59 15.01 -10.44 -4.90
N LEU A 60 14.17 -11.15 -4.15
CA LEU A 60 14.08 -10.98 -2.69
C LEU A 60 15.29 -11.55 -1.94
N LEU A 61 15.99 -12.51 -2.55
CA LEU A 61 17.17 -13.17 -1.97
C LEU A 61 18.49 -12.56 -2.44
N GLU A 62 18.45 -11.49 -3.23
CA GLU A 62 19.65 -10.74 -3.59
C GLU A 62 20.32 -10.20 -2.31
N GLY A 63 21.62 -10.50 -2.12
CA GLY A 63 22.36 -10.16 -0.90
C GLY A 63 22.22 -11.15 0.26
N ALA A 64 21.53 -12.29 0.08
CA ALA A 64 21.38 -13.30 1.14
C ALA A 64 22.72 -13.86 1.67
N ASP A 65 23.75 -13.93 0.84
CA ASP A 65 25.09 -14.39 1.24
C ASP A 65 25.76 -13.42 2.23
N GLU A 66 25.53 -12.11 2.06
CA GLU A 66 26.05 -11.07 2.97
C GLU A 66 25.35 -11.13 4.33
N VAL A 67 24.04 -11.40 4.32
CA VAL A 67 23.25 -11.65 5.53
C VAL A 67 23.71 -12.94 6.22
N ALA A 68 24.00 -14.00 5.48
CA ALA A 68 24.52 -15.24 6.03
C ALA A 68 25.90 -15.05 6.68
N ALA A 69 26.78 -14.27 6.04
CA ALA A 69 28.09 -13.92 6.59
C ALA A 69 27.97 -13.05 7.86
N LEU A 70 27.06 -12.07 7.86
CA LEU A 70 26.77 -11.24 9.03
C LEU A 70 26.24 -12.09 10.19
N ASN A 71 25.27 -12.95 9.94
CA ASN A 71 24.72 -13.85 10.96
C ASN A 71 25.79 -14.80 11.52
N ALA A 72 26.69 -15.32 10.67
CA ALA A 72 27.81 -16.14 11.13
C ALA A 72 28.74 -15.36 12.08
N SER A 73 29.01 -14.08 11.78
CA SER A 73 29.82 -13.22 12.66
C SER A 73 29.11 -12.82 13.96
N ALA A 74 27.78 -12.83 13.97
CA ALA A 74 26.96 -12.50 15.14
C ALA A 74 26.66 -13.70 16.05
N ARG A 75 27.08 -14.93 15.68
CA ARG A 75 26.82 -16.16 16.45
C ARG A 75 27.22 -16.07 17.92
N GLU A 76 28.30 -15.34 18.22
CA GLU A 76 28.77 -15.16 19.59
C GLU A 76 27.75 -14.41 20.48
N TRP A 77 26.87 -13.61 19.88
CA TRP A 77 25.79 -12.90 20.59
C TRP A 77 24.58 -13.82 20.82
N ASP A 78 24.25 -14.67 19.85
CA ASP A 78 23.16 -15.65 19.98
C ASP A 78 23.48 -16.75 20.99
N GLU A 79 24.77 -17.13 21.11
CA GLU A 79 25.24 -18.17 22.03
C GLU A 79 25.75 -17.60 23.37
N ALA A 80 25.67 -16.28 23.56
CA ALA A 80 26.12 -15.64 24.78
C ALA A 80 25.29 -16.14 25.98
N PRO A 81 25.93 -16.57 27.08
CA PRO A 81 25.20 -16.98 28.26
C PRO A 81 24.45 -15.77 28.86
N PRO A 82 23.24 -15.97 29.42
CA PRO A 82 22.49 -14.89 30.03
C PRO A 82 23.29 -14.29 31.19
N VAL A 83 23.52 -12.97 31.15
CA VAL A 83 24.25 -12.23 32.20
C VAL A 83 23.29 -11.58 33.22
N GLY A 84 21.99 -11.84 33.11
CA GLY A 84 20.92 -11.21 33.92
C GLY A 84 19.64 -12.05 34.00
N LYS A 85 18.48 -11.39 34.09
CA LYS A 85 17.14 -12.04 34.16
C LYS A 85 16.44 -12.12 32.80
N GLU A 86 17.22 -12.16 31.73
CA GLU A 86 16.69 -12.28 30.37
C GLU A 86 16.09 -13.68 30.20
N ALA A 87 14.88 -13.76 29.66
CA ALA A 87 14.28 -15.03 29.30
C ALA A 87 14.85 -15.48 27.95
N LEU A 88 15.33 -16.73 27.88
CA LEU A 88 15.76 -17.39 26.64
C LEU A 88 14.59 -17.55 25.67
#